data_AF-A0AAD5CNK3-F1
#
_entry.id   AF-A0AAD5CNK3-F1
#
_cell.length_a   1.000
_cell.length_b   1.000
_cell.length_c   1.000
_cell.angle_alpha   90.00
_cell.angle_beta   90.00
_cell.angle_gamma   90.00
#
_symmetry.space_group_name_H-M   'P 1'
#
loop_
_entity.id
_entity.type
_entity.pdbx_description
1 polymer ?
#
loop_
_entity_poly.entity_id
_entity_poly.type
_entity_poly.pdbx_seq_one_letter_code
_entity_poly.pdbx_strand_id
1 'polypeptide(L)'
;MSQWVANPTAHTALDDILPCVNNATAHKTSKQAIEVTVQIITVINQVIKTVSNGNFPPSYAPLYYNQSGPMMPTLCNPFNPDLTNRTCDPNEVALSDASHVYEKYVCQISSSQICTTTGRLTPDSFSQMSAVIELCNTLYIYGPFLVDLQDCTFVRETFANILQDHCPGLCRYLNWIHIGLLMVSLAVMFSLVFWVVYGRERRYRVYTNIAIGRSERVTGKGERYVKKM
;
A
#
# COMPACT_ATOMS: atom_id res chain seq x y z
N MET A 1 2.33 18.67 3.83
CA MET A 1 2.01 17.60 4.81
C MET A 1 1.39 18.17 6.10
N SER A 2 2.03 19.13 6.77
CA SER A 2 1.43 19.84 7.94
C SER A 2 0.08 20.52 7.65
N GLN A 3 -0.07 21.12 6.47
CA GLN A 3 -1.32 21.79 6.06
C GLN A 3 -2.50 20.82 5.91
N TRP A 4 -2.26 19.56 5.52
CA TRP A 4 -3.29 18.52 5.44
C TRP A 4 -3.70 18.02 6.83
N VAL A 5 -2.73 17.83 7.73
CA VAL A 5 -3.00 17.46 9.13
C VAL A 5 -3.87 18.52 9.82
N ALA A 6 -3.66 19.79 9.51
CA ALA A 6 -4.41 20.92 10.08
C ALA A 6 -5.76 21.19 9.40
N ASN A 7 -5.93 20.86 8.11
CA ASN A 7 -7.15 21.12 7.37
C ASN A 7 -7.46 19.99 6.36
N PRO A 8 -8.06 18.87 6.83
CA PRO A 8 -8.19 17.64 6.05
C PRO A 8 -9.29 17.69 4.99
N THR A 9 -10.27 18.59 5.11
CA THR A 9 -11.34 18.78 4.11
C THR A 9 -10.97 19.79 3.03
N ALA A 10 -9.77 20.38 3.08
CA ALA A 10 -9.28 21.23 2.01
C ALA A 10 -8.63 20.36 0.93
N HIS A 11 -8.92 20.67 -0.33
CA HIS A 11 -8.25 20.05 -1.46
C HIS A 11 -6.74 20.29 -1.35
N THR A 12 -6.01 19.22 -1.05
CA THR A 12 -4.55 19.20 -1.03
C THR A 12 -4.09 18.00 -1.86
N ALA A 13 -2.84 18.01 -2.29
CA ALA A 13 -2.26 16.89 -3.03
C ALA A 13 -2.30 15.52 -2.29
N LEU A 14 -2.65 15.51 -0.99
CA LEU A 14 -2.79 14.29 -0.19
C LEU A 14 -4.26 13.80 -0.09
N ASP A 15 -5.24 14.69 -0.28
CA ASP A 15 -6.68 14.37 -0.35
C ASP A 15 -7.00 13.49 -1.58
N ASP A 16 -6.28 13.72 -2.70
CA ASP A 16 -6.43 12.94 -3.94
C ASP A 16 -5.95 11.48 -3.81
N ILE A 17 -5.15 11.15 -2.79
CA ILE A 17 -4.60 9.80 -2.56
C ILE A 17 -5.33 9.09 -1.42
N LEU A 18 -5.80 9.84 -0.42
CA LEU A 18 -6.48 9.33 0.77
C LEU A 18 -7.76 10.14 0.99
N PRO A 19 -8.86 9.82 0.29
CA PRO A 19 -10.14 10.51 0.47
C PRO A 19 -10.71 10.16 1.83
N CYS A 20 -10.43 11.01 2.82
CA CYS A 20 -10.96 10.90 4.15
C CYS A 20 -12.45 11.20 4.13
N VAL A 21 -13.27 10.27 4.62
CA VAL A 21 -14.69 10.57 4.84
C VAL A 21 -14.87 11.01 6.29
N ASN A 22 -15.93 11.76 6.57
CA ASN A 22 -16.23 12.10 7.95
C ASN A 22 -16.62 10.84 8.74
N ASN A 23 -16.28 10.83 10.03
CA ASN A 23 -16.63 9.80 11.01
C ASN A 23 -18.09 9.29 10.87
N ALA A 24 -19.05 10.20 10.70
CA ALA A 24 -20.47 9.86 10.53
C ALA A 24 -20.74 9.03 9.27
N THR A 25 -20.09 9.32 8.14
CA THR A 25 -20.22 8.53 6.91
C THR A 25 -19.48 7.20 7.05
N ALA A 26 -18.30 7.18 7.69
CA ALA A 26 -17.57 5.95 7.95
C ALA A 26 -18.41 4.93 8.76
N HIS A 27 -19.02 5.38 9.86
CA HIS A 27 -19.91 4.54 10.65
C HIS A 27 -21.17 4.13 9.88
N LYS A 28 -21.72 5.00 9.05
CA LYS A 28 -22.87 4.66 8.20
C LYS A 28 -22.52 3.57 7.19
N THR A 29 -21.36 3.68 6.53
CA THR A 29 -20.86 2.67 5.59
C THR A 29 -20.60 1.34 6.30
N SER A 30 -20.00 1.37 7.49
CA SER A 30 -19.83 0.18 8.33
C SER A 30 -21.15 -0.50 8.64
N LYS A 31 -22.15 0.28 9.09
CA LYS A 31 -23.49 -0.23 9.40
C LYS A 31 -24.13 -0.92 8.20
N GLN A 32 -24.01 -0.33 7.00
CA GLN A 32 -24.49 -0.93 5.76
C GLN A 32 -23.73 -2.21 5.40
N ALA A 33 -22.42 -2.25 5.62
CA ALA A 33 -21.60 -3.44 5.38
C ALA A 33 -22.00 -4.61 6.30
N ILE A 34 -22.27 -4.32 7.58
CA ILE A 34 -22.82 -5.29 8.54
C ILE A 34 -24.21 -5.75 8.10
N GLU A 35 -25.09 -4.84 7.68
CA GLU A 35 -26.43 -5.18 7.19
C GLU A 35 -26.39 -6.13 5.99
N VAL A 36 -25.52 -5.86 5.01
CA VAL A 36 -25.31 -6.76 3.86
C VAL A 36 -24.80 -8.13 4.31
N THR A 37 -23.89 -8.17 5.30
CA THR A 37 -23.38 -9.42 5.86
C THR A 37 -24.50 -10.24 6.50
N VAL A 38 -25.37 -9.60 7.29
CA VAL A 38 -26.55 -10.23 7.91
C VAL A 38 -27.48 -10.82 6.85
N GLN A 39 -27.75 -10.06 5.78
CA GLN A 39 -28.61 -10.51 4.68
C GLN A 39 -28.01 -11.70 3.95
N ILE A 40 -26.71 -11.65 3.63
CA ILE A 40 -25.99 -12.75 2.96
C ILE A 40 -26.04 -14.02 3.81
N ILE A 41 -25.71 -13.95 5.10
CA ILE A 41 -25.76 -15.12 6.00
C ILE A 41 -27.20 -15.67 6.09
N THR A 42 -28.20 -14.80 6.08
CA THR A 42 -29.61 -15.21 6.06
C THR A 42 -29.95 -15.98 4.77
N VAL A 43 -29.49 -15.51 3.61
CA VAL A 43 -29.69 -16.20 2.32
C VAL A 43 -28.98 -17.56 2.32
N ILE A 44 -27.72 -17.61 2.78
CA ILE A 44 -26.95 -18.85 2.92
C ILE A 44 -27.71 -19.85 3.80
N ASN A 45 -28.20 -19.41 4.96
CA ASN A 45 -28.98 -20.25 5.87
C ASN A 45 -30.31 -20.72 5.26
N GLN A 46 -30.94 -19.88 4.44
CA GLN A 46 -32.12 -20.28 3.70
C GLN A 46 -31.79 -21.38 2.69
N VAL A 47 -30.72 -21.22 1.90
CA VAL A 47 -30.25 -22.24 0.95
C VAL A 47 -29.92 -23.55 1.67
N ILE A 48 -29.25 -23.51 2.82
CA ILE A 48 -28.96 -24.70 3.62
C ILE A 48 -30.26 -25.42 4.01
N LYS A 49 -31.24 -24.68 4.55
CA LYS A 49 -32.49 -25.28 5.04
C LYS A 49 -33.39 -25.80 3.93
N THR A 50 -33.54 -25.04 2.85
CA THR A 50 -34.52 -25.35 1.79
C THR A 50 -33.92 -26.18 0.67
N VAL A 51 -32.66 -25.96 0.31
CA VAL A 51 -32.00 -26.62 -0.83
C VAL A 51 -31.14 -27.78 -0.33
N SER A 52 -30.12 -27.54 0.48
CA SER A 52 -29.18 -28.59 0.93
C SER A 52 -29.84 -29.66 1.81
N ASN A 53 -30.68 -29.22 2.74
CA ASN A 53 -31.39 -30.11 3.66
C ASN A 53 -32.78 -30.52 3.15
N GLY A 54 -33.29 -29.90 2.08
CA GLY A 54 -34.58 -30.23 1.48
C GLY A 54 -34.47 -31.41 0.54
N ASN A 55 -35.22 -32.48 0.78
CA ASN A 55 -35.19 -33.67 -0.09
C ASN A 55 -36.02 -33.45 -1.36
N PHE A 56 -35.37 -33.13 -2.48
CA PHE A 56 -36.06 -32.93 -3.76
C PHE A 56 -36.27 -34.26 -4.50
N PRO A 57 -37.33 -34.40 -5.30
CA PRO A 57 -37.47 -35.54 -6.21
C PRO A 57 -36.62 -35.34 -7.48
N PRO A 58 -36.31 -36.44 -8.21
CA PRO A 58 -35.46 -36.41 -9.42
C PRO A 58 -35.90 -35.42 -10.52
N SER A 59 -37.18 -35.06 -10.56
CA SER A 59 -37.77 -34.13 -11.53
C SER A 59 -37.38 -32.67 -11.31
N TYR A 60 -36.76 -32.31 -10.18
CA TYR A 60 -36.37 -30.93 -9.83
C TYR A 60 -34.88 -30.66 -10.10
N ALA A 61 -34.29 -31.25 -11.14
CA ALA A 61 -32.95 -30.86 -11.58
C ALA A 61 -32.92 -29.36 -11.94
N PRO A 62 -31.89 -28.59 -11.55
CA PRO A 62 -30.61 -29.03 -10.97
C PRO A 62 -30.59 -29.10 -9.42
N LEU A 63 -31.70 -28.82 -8.73
CA LEU A 63 -31.78 -28.85 -7.26
C LEU A 63 -31.76 -30.28 -6.68
N TYR A 64 -32.01 -31.28 -7.53
CA TYR A 64 -31.90 -32.69 -7.18
C TYR A 64 -30.45 -33.19 -7.22
N TYR A 65 -29.91 -33.55 -6.06
CA TYR A 65 -28.66 -34.29 -5.90
C TYR A 65 -28.79 -35.35 -4.80
N ASN A 66 -27.81 -36.25 -4.67
CA ASN A 66 -27.84 -37.39 -3.72
C ASN A 66 -27.70 -36.94 -2.25
N GLN A 67 -28.74 -36.30 -1.72
CA GLN A 67 -28.90 -35.71 -0.39
C GLN A 67 -28.92 -36.74 0.77
N SER A 68 -28.29 -37.88 0.57
CA SER A 68 -28.22 -38.97 1.55
C SER A 68 -27.24 -38.70 2.70
N GLY A 69 -26.46 -37.61 2.64
CA GLY A 69 -25.53 -37.21 3.70
C GLY A 69 -26.21 -36.65 4.96
N PRO A 70 -25.46 -36.45 6.06
CA PRO A 70 -25.98 -35.80 7.27
C PRO A 70 -26.49 -34.39 6.95
N MET A 71 -27.47 -33.90 7.72
CA MET A 71 -27.96 -32.53 7.55
C MET A 71 -26.84 -31.53 7.80
N MET A 72 -26.79 -30.51 6.95
CA MET A 72 -25.81 -29.46 7.03
C MET A 72 -26.25 -28.44 8.10
N PRO A 73 -25.37 -28.10 9.06
CA PRO A 73 -25.68 -27.11 10.08
C PRO A 73 -25.71 -25.70 9.49
N THR A 74 -26.52 -24.82 10.08
CA THR A 74 -26.62 -23.43 9.67
C THR A 74 -25.38 -22.64 10.04
N LEU A 75 -25.06 -21.63 9.23
CA LEU A 75 -24.00 -20.68 9.49
C LEU A 75 -24.43 -19.72 10.60
N CYS A 76 -23.55 -19.49 11.56
CA CYS A 76 -23.80 -18.50 12.59
C CYS A 76 -23.78 -17.09 12.00
N ASN A 77 -24.82 -16.32 12.31
CA ASN A 77 -24.77 -14.87 12.20
C ASN A 77 -24.25 -14.25 13.50
N PRO A 78 -23.11 -13.54 13.48
CA PRO A 78 -22.57 -12.84 14.65
C PRO A 78 -23.38 -11.60 15.02
N PHE A 79 -24.34 -11.19 14.19
CA PHE A 79 -25.22 -10.06 14.42
C PHE A 79 -26.69 -10.47 14.41
N ASN A 80 -27.49 -9.77 15.19
CA ASN A 80 -28.94 -9.82 15.12
C ASN A 80 -29.47 -8.98 13.93
N PRO A 81 -30.75 -9.12 13.53
CA PRO A 81 -31.36 -8.28 12.51
C PRO A 81 -31.36 -6.77 12.83
N ASP A 82 -31.25 -6.40 14.10
CA ASP A 82 -31.09 -5.03 14.57
C ASP A 82 -29.61 -4.57 14.61
N LEU A 83 -28.69 -5.38 14.10
CA LEU A 83 -27.25 -5.17 14.01
C LEU A 83 -26.52 -5.19 15.36
N THR A 84 -27.17 -5.67 16.43
CA THR A 84 -26.51 -5.90 17.71
C THR A 84 -25.71 -7.20 17.70
N ASN A 85 -24.66 -7.30 18.51
CA ASN A 85 -23.86 -8.52 18.61
C ASN A 85 -24.71 -9.68 19.15
N ARG A 86 -24.58 -10.84 18.52
CA ARG A 86 -25.26 -12.08 18.87
C ARG A 86 -24.25 -13.17 19.18
N THR A 87 -24.53 -13.96 20.21
CA THR A 87 -23.77 -15.20 20.46
C THR A 87 -24.38 -16.33 19.64
N CYS A 88 -23.56 -17.09 18.93
CA CYS A 88 -24.00 -18.23 18.13
C CYS A 88 -24.58 -19.35 18.99
N ASP A 89 -25.58 -20.07 18.46
CA ASP A 89 -26.07 -21.29 19.09
C ASP A 89 -25.07 -22.45 18.89
N PRO A 90 -25.02 -23.44 19.81
CA PRO A 90 -24.09 -24.58 19.70
C PRO A 90 -24.27 -25.43 18.42
N ASN A 91 -25.44 -25.34 17.79
CA ASN A 91 -25.76 -26.07 16.56
C ASN A 91 -25.41 -25.29 15.28
N GLU A 92 -24.93 -24.05 15.43
CA GLU A 92 -24.50 -23.19 14.33
C GLU A 92 -22.99 -23.27 14.14
N VAL A 93 -22.53 -23.09 12.90
CA VAL A 93 -21.10 -23.09 12.58
C VAL A 93 -20.56 -21.67 12.57
N ALA A 94 -19.47 -21.41 13.28
CA ALA A 94 -18.80 -20.12 13.24
C ALA A 94 -18.26 -19.79 11.84
N LEU A 95 -18.26 -18.51 11.46
CA LEU A 95 -17.76 -18.02 10.17
C LEU A 95 -16.31 -18.45 9.89
N SER A 96 -15.46 -18.52 10.92
CA SER A 96 -14.05 -18.94 10.80
C SER A 96 -13.89 -20.40 10.37
N ASP A 97 -14.78 -21.27 10.83
CA ASP A 97 -14.65 -22.72 10.70
C ASP A 97 -15.55 -23.29 9.60
N ALA A 98 -16.48 -22.47 9.10
CA ALA A 98 -17.54 -22.86 8.17
C ALA A 98 -17.00 -23.54 6.90
N SER A 99 -15.97 -22.99 6.25
CA SER A 99 -15.41 -23.60 5.04
C SER A 99 -14.89 -25.02 5.29
N HIS A 100 -14.18 -25.24 6.41
CA HIS A 100 -13.64 -26.55 6.77
C HIS A 100 -14.73 -27.54 7.23
N VAL A 101 -15.77 -27.07 7.91
CA VAL A 101 -16.90 -27.92 8.30
C VAL A 101 -17.72 -28.33 7.07
N TYR A 102 -17.96 -27.40 6.14
CA TYR A 102 -18.80 -27.62 4.95
C TYR A 102 -18.12 -28.47 3.88
N GLU A 103 -16.79 -28.53 3.84
CA GLU A 103 -16.03 -29.43 2.97
C GLU A 103 -16.47 -30.89 3.14
N LYS A 104 -16.81 -31.31 4.36
CA LYS A 104 -17.27 -32.67 4.69
C LYS A 104 -18.62 -33.06 4.07
N TYR A 105 -19.36 -32.08 3.56
CA TYR A 105 -20.69 -32.26 2.97
C TYR A 105 -20.63 -32.25 1.43
N VAL A 106 -19.46 -32.04 0.84
CA VAL A 106 -19.26 -31.98 -0.61
C VAL A 106 -19.29 -33.40 -1.20
N CYS A 107 -20.04 -33.57 -2.27
CA CYS A 107 -20.08 -34.80 -3.04
C CYS A 107 -19.13 -34.75 -4.24
N GLN A 108 -18.74 -35.93 -4.76
CA GLN A 108 -18.14 -36.03 -6.09
C GLN A 108 -19.24 -35.95 -7.15
N ILE A 109 -18.96 -35.31 -8.29
CA ILE A 109 -19.94 -35.11 -9.37
C ILE A 109 -19.68 -36.03 -10.57
N SER A 110 -20.75 -36.44 -11.26
CA SER A 110 -20.70 -37.12 -12.56
C SER A 110 -20.56 -36.12 -13.72
N SER A 111 -20.44 -36.63 -14.95
CA SER A 111 -20.51 -35.82 -16.18
C SER A 111 -21.83 -35.06 -16.36
N SER A 112 -22.90 -35.47 -15.67
CA SER A 112 -24.19 -34.79 -15.64
C SER A 112 -24.33 -33.77 -14.50
N GLN A 113 -23.24 -33.42 -13.81
CA GLN A 113 -23.18 -32.49 -12.66
C GLN A 113 -24.01 -32.91 -11.44
N ILE A 114 -24.33 -34.20 -11.32
CA ILE A 114 -25.08 -34.74 -10.18
C ILE A 114 -24.11 -35.45 -9.22
N CYS A 115 -24.36 -35.34 -7.92
CA CYS A 115 -23.60 -36.06 -6.90
C CYS A 115 -23.64 -37.58 -7.11
N THR A 116 -22.47 -38.22 -7.29
CA THR A 116 -22.31 -39.67 -7.35
C THR A 116 -22.12 -40.28 -5.96
N THR A 117 -21.45 -39.56 -5.07
CA THR A 117 -21.25 -39.96 -3.66
C THR A 117 -22.31 -39.33 -2.76
N THR A 118 -22.42 -39.83 -1.52
CA THR A 118 -23.24 -39.21 -0.49
C THR A 118 -22.73 -37.80 -0.18
N GLY A 119 -23.60 -36.79 -0.25
CA GLY A 119 -23.27 -35.41 0.07
C GLY A 119 -24.45 -34.48 -0.13
N ARG A 120 -24.36 -33.25 0.36
CA ARG A 120 -25.43 -32.24 0.25
C ARG A 120 -25.00 -30.97 -0.48
N LEU A 121 -23.78 -30.93 -1.00
CA LEU A 121 -23.22 -29.81 -1.74
C LEU A 121 -22.49 -30.33 -2.98
N THR A 122 -22.71 -29.68 -4.11
CA THR A 122 -21.84 -29.84 -5.28
C THR A 122 -20.57 -28.99 -5.10
N PRO A 123 -19.44 -29.35 -5.75
CA PRO A 123 -18.22 -28.56 -5.68
C PRO A 123 -18.41 -27.08 -6.09
N ASP A 124 -19.23 -26.83 -7.12
CA ASP A 124 -19.53 -25.46 -7.57
C ASP A 124 -20.29 -24.66 -6.51
N SER A 125 -21.30 -25.28 -5.87
CA SER A 125 -22.07 -24.64 -4.79
C SER A 125 -21.16 -24.35 -3.59
N PHE A 126 -20.30 -25.30 -3.24
CA PHE A 126 -19.36 -25.16 -2.13
C PHE A 126 -18.35 -24.04 -2.37
N SER A 127 -17.75 -23.95 -3.56
CA SER A 127 -16.77 -22.89 -3.88
C SER A 127 -17.39 -21.49 -3.82
N GLN A 128 -18.62 -21.32 -4.33
CA GLN A 128 -19.33 -20.05 -4.25
C GLN A 128 -19.68 -19.69 -2.80
N MET A 129 -20.19 -20.65 -2.04
CA MET A 129 -20.61 -20.45 -0.66
C MET A 129 -19.42 -20.16 0.26
N SER A 130 -18.33 -20.92 0.13
CA SER A 130 -17.10 -20.72 0.92
C SER A 130 -16.43 -19.38 0.63
N ALA A 131 -16.34 -18.95 -0.63
CA ALA A 131 -15.81 -17.64 -0.99
C ALA A 131 -16.60 -16.50 -0.33
N VAL A 132 -17.93 -16.57 -0.35
CA VAL A 132 -18.79 -15.56 0.29
C VAL A 132 -18.65 -15.58 1.81
N ILE A 133 -18.57 -16.76 2.42
CA ILE A 133 -18.35 -16.93 3.87
C ILE A 133 -17.01 -16.33 4.28
N GLU A 134 -15.94 -16.59 3.54
CA GLU A 134 -14.60 -16.06 3.81
C GLU A 134 -14.56 -14.53 3.70
N LEU A 135 -15.28 -13.96 2.72
CA LEU A 135 -15.46 -12.51 2.61
C LEU A 135 -16.21 -11.94 3.82
N CYS A 136 -17.29 -12.58 4.27
CA CYS A 136 -18.03 -12.17 5.47
C CYS A 136 -17.16 -12.25 6.73
N ASN A 137 -16.35 -13.30 6.86
CA ASN A 137 -15.42 -13.48 7.98
C ASN A 137 -14.33 -12.40 7.98
N THR A 138 -13.75 -12.11 6.81
CA THR A 138 -12.74 -11.06 6.63
C THR A 138 -13.33 -9.70 7.00
N LEU A 139 -14.53 -9.39 6.50
CA LEU A 139 -15.21 -8.13 6.80
C LEU A 139 -15.58 -8.02 8.28
N TYR A 140 -15.91 -9.13 8.95
CA TYR A 140 -16.17 -9.17 10.38
C TYR A 140 -14.90 -8.86 11.20
N ILE A 141 -13.77 -9.48 10.86
CA ILE A 141 -12.50 -9.30 11.58
C ILE A 141 -11.88 -7.92 11.32
N TYR A 142 -11.83 -7.50 10.05
CA TYR A 142 -11.17 -6.26 9.64
C TYR A 142 -12.11 -5.04 9.58
N GLY A 143 -13.42 -5.24 9.77
CA GLY A 143 -14.43 -4.18 9.70
C GLY A 143 -14.10 -2.95 10.54
N PRO A 144 -13.78 -3.09 11.85
CA PRO A 144 -13.42 -1.94 12.70
C PRO A 144 -12.21 -1.16 12.17
N PHE A 145 -11.16 -1.87 11.74
CA PHE A 145 -9.96 -1.26 11.18
C PHE A 145 -10.25 -0.50 9.87
N LEU A 146 -11.13 -1.02 9.02
CA LEU A 146 -11.54 -0.33 7.79
C LEU A 146 -12.30 0.97 8.08
N VAL A 147 -13.07 1.02 9.17
CA VAL A 147 -13.74 2.26 9.62
C VAL A 147 -12.72 3.30 10.08
N ASP A 148 -11.73 2.87 10.88
CA ASP A 148 -10.68 3.76 11.39
C ASP A 148 -9.78 4.30 10.28
N LEU A 149 -9.54 3.50 9.22
CA LEU A 149 -8.88 3.96 8.01
C LEU A 149 -9.71 5.02 7.26
N GLN A 150 -11.03 4.83 7.18
CA GLN A 150 -11.93 5.72 6.45
C GLN A 150 -12.06 7.10 7.13
N ASP A 151 -12.06 7.14 8.46
CA ASP A 151 -12.13 8.38 9.25
C ASP A 151 -10.79 9.14 9.29
N CYS A 152 -9.73 8.57 8.69
CA CYS A 152 -8.38 9.13 8.61
C CYS A 152 -7.75 9.53 9.95
N THR A 153 -8.35 9.19 11.09
CA THR A 153 -7.81 9.42 12.42
C THR A 153 -6.48 8.70 12.59
N PHE A 154 -6.42 7.43 12.19
CA PHE A 154 -5.19 6.64 12.19
C PHE A 154 -4.08 7.27 11.32
N VAL A 155 -4.44 7.70 10.11
CA VAL A 155 -3.51 8.32 9.15
C VAL A 155 -3.01 9.67 9.69
N ARG A 156 -3.91 10.46 10.29
CA ARG A 156 -3.60 11.77 10.87
C ARG A 156 -2.66 11.66 12.04
N GLU A 157 -2.90 10.73 12.95
CA GLU A 157 -2.07 10.49 14.12
C GLU A 157 -0.68 10.00 13.71
N THR A 158 -0.62 9.10 12.73
CA THR A 158 0.65 8.59 12.20
C THR A 158 1.48 9.69 11.52
N PHE A 159 0.87 10.51 10.66
CA PHE A 159 1.58 11.62 10.03
C PHE A 159 1.96 12.72 11.02
N ALA A 160 1.12 13.00 12.04
CA ALA A 160 1.45 13.95 13.08
C ALA A 160 2.69 13.50 13.87
N ASN A 161 2.75 12.23 14.27
CA ASN A 161 3.90 11.66 14.97
C ASN A 161 5.17 11.69 14.11
N ILE A 162 5.08 11.35 12.82
CA ILE A 162 6.22 11.41 11.90
C ILE A 162 6.72 12.85 11.71
N LEU A 163 5.80 13.81 11.56
CA LEU A 163 6.15 15.23 11.44
C LEU A 163 6.85 15.74 12.71
N GLN A 164 6.37 15.32 13.88
CA GLN A 164 6.91 15.79 15.15
C GLN A 164 8.27 15.15 15.47
N ASP A 165 8.43 13.85 15.25
CA ASP A 165 9.61 13.12 15.73
C ASP A 165 10.75 13.07 14.70
N HIS A 166 10.44 12.97 13.40
CA HIS A 166 11.45 12.65 12.38
C HIS A 166 11.79 13.84 11.47
N CYS A 167 10.85 14.76 11.25
CA CYS A 167 11.07 15.92 10.40
C CYS A 167 12.15 16.90 10.91
N PRO A 168 12.27 17.20 12.23
CA PRO A 168 13.29 18.12 12.73
C PRO A 168 14.72 17.60 12.50
N GLY A 169 14.91 16.30 12.64
CA GLY A 169 16.19 15.63 12.36
C GLY A 169 16.59 15.77 10.90
N LEU A 170 15.65 15.52 9.99
CA LEU A 170 15.90 15.60 8.55
C LEU A 170 16.21 17.03 8.09
N CYS A 171 15.47 18.03 8.57
CA CYS A 171 15.76 19.44 8.30
C CYS A 171 17.16 19.83 8.78
N ARG A 172 17.58 19.34 9.95
CA ARG A 172 18.93 19.60 10.47
C ARG A 172 20.00 18.99 9.58
N TYR A 173 19.87 17.72 9.18
CA TYR A 173 20.84 17.06 8.29
C TYR A 173 20.91 17.70 6.90
N LEU A 174 19.78 18.07 6.30
CA LEU A 174 19.75 18.80 5.03
C LEU A 174 20.48 20.14 5.12
N ASN A 175 20.34 20.85 6.24
CA ASN A 175 21.06 22.10 6.46
C ASN A 175 22.57 21.87 6.54
N TRP A 176 23.02 20.83 7.26
CA TRP A 176 24.45 20.44 7.29
C TRP A 176 25.00 20.08 5.90
N ILE A 177 24.23 19.34 5.10
CA ILE A 177 24.61 19.00 3.72
C ILE A 177 24.70 20.26 2.85
N HIS A 178 23.73 21.18 2.98
CA HIS A 178 23.74 22.43 2.22
C HIS A 178 24.94 23.31 2.57
N ILE A 179 25.30 23.41 3.86
CA ILE A 179 26.50 24.12 4.30
C ILE A 179 27.76 23.45 3.71
N GLY A 180 27.83 22.12 3.76
CA GLY A 180 28.92 21.35 3.15
C GLY A 180 29.06 21.61 1.65
N LEU A 181 27.95 21.59 0.91
CA LEU A 181 27.94 21.85 -0.54
C LEU A 181 28.39 23.27 -0.87
N LEU A 182 27.97 24.26 -0.07
CA LEU A 182 28.37 25.65 -0.22
C LEU A 182 29.89 25.80 -0.02
N MET A 183 30.44 25.18 1.03
CA MET A 183 31.88 25.20 1.30
C MET A 183 32.70 24.58 0.17
N VAL A 184 32.27 23.44 -0.37
CA VAL A 184 32.95 22.78 -1.51
C VAL A 184 32.90 23.68 -2.75
N SER A 185 31.75 24.28 -3.05
CA SER A 185 31.61 25.20 -4.18
C SER A 185 32.56 26.40 -4.07
N LEU A 186 32.64 27.02 -2.90
CA LEU A 186 33.57 28.12 -2.65
C LEU A 186 35.03 27.69 -2.81
N ALA A 187 35.42 26.54 -2.26
CA ALA A 187 36.79 26.02 -2.38
C ALA A 187 37.21 25.80 -3.84
N VAL A 188 36.32 25.24 -4.66
CA VAL A 188 36.56 25.07 -6.10
C VAL A 188 36.71 26.42 -6.81
N MET A 189 35.83 27.38 -6.51
CA MET A 189 35.92 28.73 -7.08
C MET A 189 37.25 29.41 -6.74
N PHE A 190 37.68 29.37 -5.47
CA PHE A 190 38.97 29.92 -5.07
C PHE A 190 40.14 29.20 -5.74
N SER A 191 40.10 27.87 -5.81
CA SER A 191 41.13 27.07 -6.49
C SER A 191 41.27 27.47 -7.97
N LEU A 192 40.16 27.70 -8.67
CA LEU A 192 40.18 28.15 -10.06
C LEU A 192 40.75 29.57 -10.20
N VAL A 193 40.39 30.49 -9.30
CA VAL A 193 40.92 31.85 -9.28
C VAL A 193 42.44 31.84 -9.06
N PHE A 194 42.93 31.11 -8.05
CA PHE A 194 44.36 30.97 -7.81
C PHE A 194 45.10 30.35 -9.00
N TRP A 195 44.51 29.34 -9.64
CA TRP A 195 45.08 28.73 -10.84
C TRP A 195 45.24 29.74 -11.99
N VAL A 196 44.22 30.57 -12.24
CA VAL A 196 44.27 31.60 -13.29
C VAL A 196 45.32 32.67 -12.97
N VAL A 197 45.39 33.13 -11.73
CA VAL A 197 46.39 34.13 -11.29
C VAL A 197 47.80 33.57 -11.43
N TYR A 198 48.05 32.37 -10.92
CA TYR A 198 49.35 31.71 -11.03
C TYR A 198 49.75 31.47 -12.50
N GLY A 199 48.81 31.03 -13.33
CA GLY A 199 49.04 30.84 -14.76
C GLY A 199 49.41 32.16 -15.47
N ARG A 200 48.74 33.26 -15.11
CA ARG A 200 49.04 34.60 -15.63
C ARG A 200 50.43 35.08 -15.20
N GLU A 201 50.78 34.92 -13.92
CA GLU A 201 52.08 35.31 -13.39
C GLU A 201 53.22 34.47 -14.01
N ARG A 202 53.02 33.15 -14.16
CA ARG A 202 53.98 32.27 -14.81
C ARG A 202 54.19 32.64 -16.28
N ARG A 203 53.12 32.96 -17.02
CA ARG A 203 53.24 33.49 -18.39
C ARG A 203 54.00 34.80 -18.41
N TYR A 204 53.71 35.72 -17.50
CA TYR A 204 54.40 37.00 -17.40
C TYR A 204 55.91 36.81 -17.16
N ARG A 205 56.31 35.94 -16.21
CA ARG A 205 57.72 35.60 -15.95
C ARG A 205 58.42 34.99 -17.17
N VAL A 206 57.75 34.14 -17.94
CA VAL A 206 58.30 33.58 -19.17
C VAL A 206 58.49 34.66 -20.24
N TYR A 207 57.51 35.56 -20.44
CA TYR A 207 57.65 36.67 -21.40
C TYR A 207 58.75 37.65 -21.01
N THR A 208 58.89 38.00 -19.72
CA THR A 208 59.99 38.87 -19.25
C THR A 208 61.34 38.20 -19.44
N ASN A 209 61.47 36.91 -19.11
CA ASN A 209 62.73 36.17 -19.29
C ASN A 209 63.12 36.03 -20.77
N ILE A 210 62.14 35.82 -21.67
CA ILE A 210 62.38 35.79 -23.12
C ILE A 210 62.78 37.18 -23.63
N ALA A 211 62.15 38.26 -23.14
CA ALA A 211 62.50 39.62 -23.53
C ALA A 211 63.92 40.00 -23.07
N ILE A 212 64.29 39.65 -21.85
CA ILE A 212 65.66 39.84 -21.31
C ILE A 212 66.68 39.02 -22.12
N GLY A 213 66.42 37.73 -22.36
CA GLY A 213 67.30 36.87 -23.17
C GLY A 213 67.34 37.21 -24.66
N ARG A 214 66.36 37.98 -25.17
CA ARG A 214 66.41 38.57 -26.53
C ARG A 214 67.26 39.84 -26.55
N SER A 215 67.24 40.64 -25.48
CA SER A 215 68.10 41.81 -25.32
C SER A 215 69.57 41.41 -25.25
N GLU A 216 69.94 40.42 -24.43
CA GLU A 216 71.32 39.89 -24.33
C GLU A 216 71.85 39.31 -25.66
N ARG A 217 70.99 38.66 -26.45
CA ARG A 217 71.39 38.14 -27.78
C ARG A 217 71.61 39.23 -28.82
N VAL A 218 71.00 40.42 -28.66
CA VAL A 218 71.22 41.57 -29.55
C VAL A 218 72.54 42.27 -29.19
N THR A 219 72.86 42.44 -27.90
CA THR A 219 74.15 42.98 -27.45
C THR A 219 75.33 42.04 -27.77
N GLY A 220 75.18 40.73 -27.59
CA GLY A 220 76.24 39.75 -27.94
C GLY A 220 76.50 39.56 -29.44
N LYS A 221 75.60 40.04 -30.32
CA LYS A 221 75.86 40.09 -31.77
C LYS A 221 76.65 41.33 -32.19
N GLY A 222 76.57 42.43 -31.44
CA GLY A 222 77.31 43.67 -31.72
C GLY A 222 78.83 43.52 -31.59
N GLU A 223 79.31 42.76 -30.60
CA GLU A 223 80.76 42.54 -30.40
C GLU A 223 81.40 41.61 -31.43
N ARG A 224 80.61 40.79 -32.14
CA ARG A 224 81.15 39.81 -33.10
C ARG A 224 81.45 40.41 -34.49
N TYR A 225 80.96 41.61 -34.79
CA TYR A 225 81.24 42.30 -36.06
C TYR A 225 82.43 43.27 -36.00
N VAL A 226 83.01 43.54 -34.82
CA VAL A 226 84.18 44.42 -34.66
C VAL A 226 85.52 43.65 -34.73
N LYS A 227 85.49 42.30 -34.74
CA LYS A 227 86.69 41.45 -34.64
C LYS A 227 87.07 40.68 -35.92
N LYS A 228 86.70 41.20 -37.09
CA LYS A 228 87.20 40.75 -38.40
C LYS A 228 87.62 41.98 -39.22
N MET A 229 88.77 42.50 -38.86
CA MET A 229 89.63 43.32 -39.73
C MET A 229 90.91 42.52 -39.92
#